data_AF-A0AAD9JKR6-F1
#
_entry.id   AF-A0AAD9JKR6-F1
#
_cell.length_a   1.000
_cell.length_b   1.000
_cell.length_c   1.000
_cell.angle_alpha   90.00
_cell.angle_beta   90.00
_cell.angle_gamma   90.00
#
_symmetry.space_group_name_H-M   'P 1'
#
loop_
_entity.id
_entity.type
_entity.pdbx_description
1 polymer ?
#
loop_
_entity_poly.entity_id
_entity_poly.type
_entity_poly.pdbx_seq_one_letter_code
_entity_poly.pdbx_strand_id
1 'polypeptide(L)'
;MEPGCEKDGMFTCSTTFGDVLIIGEQLRVCMHTDRSNLIRDQRYLFRSYPTCFCGQEVVAWLVKTHRAPERFIAVALMNILFDHNIIHQVAGSSSFKDDSSLYRFRKDDGTYDFMEDTSLFLRGHSLCKRLNDDGQGRKLVRSHVQDQQLYSHCFIGCELVDWMIQRQEAPCREDAVKELRVMLENGIMRHVMDQHHFRDDQSLFQFRTDFARERILLDLVLPPPEPEFGGALLELCDLSKSSSDHSLDNNNTCSTLKDDATKENCDKDGCSPPDNLTDSLKAIAQRSGILIRRATIGELEDPDAPYVKKFIRIVSDPVGYGFVIRGEGPVFIKAVDPMGPAAAAGLKVGHYIYSVNDQKVLNMHHKDLAHVILDCNGYVTLVIMEHVRDTR
;
A
#
# COMPACT_ATOMS: atom_id res chain seq x y z
N MET A 1 50.42 -6.11 13.50
CA MET A 1 49.29 -5.81 14.40
C MET A 1 48.29 -5.03 13.58
N GLU A 2 47.16 -5.67 13.31
CA GLU A 2 45.91 -5.06 12.81
C GLU A 2 45.35 -4.00 13.80
N PRO A 3 44.25 -3.27 13.47
CA PRO A 3 43.47 -3.30 12.23
C PRO A 3 43.19 -1.92 11.60
N GLY A 4 42.86 -1.95 10.31
CA GLY A 4 42.20 -0.88 9.58
C GLY A 4 40.71 -0.83 9.90
N CYS A 5 40.19 0.38 9.98
CA CYS A 5 38.80 0.72 10.28
C CYS A 5 37.92 0.41 9.04
N GLU A 6 37.25 -0.73 9.03
CA GLU A 6 36.05 -0.94 8.21
C GLU A 6 34.89 -0.16 8.85
N LYS A 7 34.39 0.86 8.14
CA LYS A 7 33.11 1.49 8.45
C LYS A 7 32.19 1.40 7.24
N ASP A 8 30.97 0.98 7.57
CA ASP A 8 29.71 1.20 6.84
C ASP A 8 29.43 0.26 5.65
N GLY A 9 29.31 -1.04 5.97
CA GLY A 9 28.49 -1.98 5.20
C GLY A 9 26.99 -1.66 5.38
N MET A 10 26.53 -0.59 4.74
CA MET A 10 25.11 -0.25 4.65
C MET A 10 24.43 -1.28 3.75
N PHE A 11 23.46 -2.02 4.29
CA PHE A 11 22.60 -2.93 3.55
C PHE A 11 21.97 -2.21 2.35
N THR A 12 22.52 -2.41 1.15
CA THR A 12 21.88 -1.95 -0.09
C THR A 12 20.79 -2.94 -0.46
N CYS A 13 19.64 -2.86 0.20
CA CYS A 13 18.43 -3.53 -0.26
C CYS A 13 18.04 -2.88 -1.60
N SER A 14 18.34 -3.52 -2.72
CA SER A 14 18.04 -3.01 -4.05
C SER A 14 16.57 -3.27 -4.42
N THR A 15 15.63 -2.79 -3.60
CA THR A 15 14.20 -2.80 -3.93
C THR A 15 14.00 -1.90 -5.14
N THR A 16 13.76 -2.49 -6.30
CA THR A 16 13.53 -1.74 -7.53
C THR A 16 12.12 -1.15 -7.51
N PHE A 17 11.90 -0.08 -8.28
CA PHE A 17 10.55 0.48 -8.44
C PHE A 17 9.54 -0.57 -8.93
N GLY A 18 9.98 -1.52 -9.77
CA GLY A 18 9.16 -2.66 -10.21
C GLY A 18 8.70 -3.56 -9.07
N ASP A 19 9.53 -3.75 -8.05
CA ASP A 19 9.18 -4.56 -6.87
C ASP A 19 8.07 -3.89 -6.06
N VAL A 20 8.15 -2.57 -5.90
CA VAL A 20 7.10 -1.75 -5.25
C VAL A 20 5.77 -1.86 -5.99
N LEU A 21 5.80 -1.82 -7.33
CA LEU A 21 4.61 -1.96 -8.17
C LEU A 21 3.95 -3.33 -8.02
N ILE A 22 4.72 -4.41 -8.10
CA ILE A 22 4.19 -5.78 -7.99
C ILE A 22 3.64 -6.02 -6.58
N ILE A 23 4.40 -5.68 -5.54
CA ILE A 23 3.99 -5.88 -4.15
C ILE A 23 2.74 -5.06 -3.85
N GLY A 24 2.68 -3.82 -4.32
CA GLY A 24 1.51 -2.96 -4.21
C GLY A 24 0.26 -3.57 -4.88
N GLU A 25 0.41 -4.08 -6.11
CA GLU A 25 -0.69 -4.72 -6.83
C GLU A 25 -1.14 -6.02 -6.17
N GLN A 26 -0.22 -6.86 -5.72
CA GLN A 26 -0.54 -8.11 -5.02
C GLN A 26 -1.27 -7.82 -3.70
N LEU A 27 -0.79 -6.83 -2.92
CA LEU A 27 -1.48 -6.38 -1.72
C LEU A 27 -2.91 -5.88 -2.03
N ARG A 28 -3.07 -5.06 -3.07
CA ARG A 28 -4.38 -4.55 -3.52
C ARG A 28 -5.35 -5.68 -3.81
N VAL A 29 -4.92 -6.66 -4.62
CA VAL A 29 -5.74 -7.84 -4.96
C VAL A 29 -6.11 -8.63 -3.70
N CYS A 30 -5.13 -8.89 -2.82
CA CYS A 30 -5.40 -9.57 -1.54
C CYS A 30 -6.46 -8.82 -0.73
N MET A 31 -6.34 -7.50 -0.58
CA MET A 31 -7.30 -6.70 0.19
C MET A 31 -8.71 -6.65 -0.42
N HIS A 32 -8.85 -6.68 -1.75
CA HIS A 32 -10.15 -6.78 -2.44
C HIS A 32 -10.80 -8.14 -2.27
N THR A 33 -10.01 -9.22 -2.29
CA THR A 33 -10.51 -10.60 -2.21
C THR A 33 -10.66 -11.11 -0.77
N ASP A 34 -10.09 -10.40 0.22
CA ASP A 34 -10.14 -10.80 1.62
C ASP A 34 -11.56 -10.72 2.19
N ARG A 35 -11.92 -11.71 3.00
CA ARG A 35 -13.26 -11.82 3.61
C ARG A 35 -13.59 -10.70 4.60
N SER A 36 -12.59 -9.99 5.10
CA SER A 36 -12.74 -8.88 6.04
C SER A 36 -13.30 -7.61 5.39
N ASN A 37 -13.42 -7.58 4.04
CA ASN A 37 -14.00 -6.47 3.28
C ASN A 37 -13.33 -5.12 3.62
N LEU A 38 -12.00 -5.10 3.56
CA LEU A 38 -11.17 -3.95 3.93
C LEU A 38 -11.37 -2.76 2.99
N ILE A 39 -11.49 -3.04 1.69
CA ILE A 39 -11.76 -2.03 0.67
C ILE A 39 -13.26 -2.00 0.43
N ARG A 40 -13.88 -0.85 0.69
CA ARG A 40 -15.33 -0.67 0.59
C ARG A 40 -15.70 0.78 0.40
N ASP A 41 -16.92 1.01 -0.05
CA ASP A 41 -17.49 2.35 -0.09
C ASP A 41 -17.77 2.82 1.33
N GLN A 42 -17.14 3.92 1.72
CA GLN A 42 -17.28 4.47 3.07
C GLN A 42 -18.00 5.81 3.03
N ARG A 43 -19.03 5.96 3.88
CA ARG A 43 -19.72 7.24 4.03
C ARG A 43 -19.04 8.05 5.13
N TYR A 44 -18.56 9.24 4.79
CA TYR A 44 -18.00 10.19 5.73
C TYR A 44 -18.58 11.58 5.45
N LEU A 45 -19.20 12.20 6.46
CA LEU A 45 -19.80 13.54 6.39
C LEU A 45 -20.74 13.76 5.19
N PHE A 46 -21.77 12.91 5.06
CA PHE A 46 -22.77 12.96 3.98
C PHE A 46 -22.21 12.74 2.55
N ARG A 47 -20.92 12.44 2.38
CA ARG A 47 -20.31 12.00 1.12
C ARG A 47 -19.97 10.52 1.16
N SER A 48 -20.16 9.84 0.04
CA SER A 48 -19.72 8.46 -0.17
C SER A 48 -18.35 8.48 -0.84
N TYR A 49 -17.39 7.81 -0.23
CA TYR A 49 -16.04 7.63 -0.73
C TYR A 49 -15.91 6.20 -1.24
N PRO A 50 -16.00 5.96 -2.56
CA PRO A 50 -15.93 4.60 -3.08
C PRO A 50 -14.55 3.98 -2.86
N THR A 51 -14.49 2.65 -2.82
CA THR A 51 -13.23 1.86 -2.88
C THR A 51 -12.13 2.33 -1.92
N CYS A 52 -12.49 2.61 -0.66
CA CYS A 52 -11.57 3.09 0.37
C CYS A 52 -11.25 2.02 1.41
N PHE A 53 -10.08 2.14 2.03
CA PHE A 53 -9.72 1.39 3.24
C PHE A 53 -9.29 2.33 4.36
N CYS A 54 -9.46 1.87 5.60
CA CYS A 54 -9.10 2.62 6.80
C CYS A 54 -7.68 2.22 7.27
N GLY A 55 -6.85 3.21 7.62
CA GLY A 55 -5.44 2.98 7.99
C GLY A 55 -5.28 1.96 9.12
N GLN A 56 -5.98 2.17 10.24
CA GLN A 56 -5.92 1.29 11.41
C GLN A 56 -6.45 -0.12 11.16
N GLU A 57 -7.44 -0.27 10.27
CA GLU A 57 -8.02 -1.57 9.91
C GLU A 57 -7.03 -2.40 9.10
N VAL A 58 -6.36 -1.77 8.12
CA VAL A 58 -5.31 -2.42 7.33
C VAL A 58 -4.10 -2.77 8.19
N VAL A 59 -3.64 -1.88 9.08
CA VAL A 59 -2.52 -2.19 9.97
C VAL A 59 -2.87 -3.37 10.89
N ALA A 60 -4.08 -3.42 11.43
CA ALA A 60 -4.54 -4.55 12.23
C ALA A 60 -4.59 -5.85 11.40
N TRP A 61 -5.07 -5.78 10.16
CA TRP A 61 -5.13 -6.93 9.26
C TRP A 61 -3.74 -7.43 8.84
N LEU A 62 -2.79 -6.54 8.55
CA LEU A 62 -1.42 -6.91 8.18
C LEU A 62 -0.72 -7.69 9.30
N VAL A 63 -0.91 -7.26 10.56
CA VAL A 63 -0.37 -7.98 11.72
C VAL A 63 -1.10 -9.30 11.93
N LYS A 64 -2.43 -9.29 11.86
CA LYS A 64 -3.27 -10.50 12.04
C LYS A 64 -2.98 -11.59 10.99
N THR A 65 -2.64 -11.20 9.76
CA THR A 65 -2.32 -12.13 8.66
C THR A 65 -0.83 -12.43 8.55
N HIS A 66 -0.02 -12.02 9.53
CA HIS A 66 1.43 -12.21 9.55
C HIS A 66 2.17 -11.62 8.34
N ARG A 67 1.59 -10.63 7.66
CA ARG A 67 2.21 -9.87 6.56
C ARG A 67 3.13 -8.75 7.06
N ALA A 68 3.01 -8.40 8.34
CA ALA A 68 3.93 -7.54 9.06
C ALA A 68 4.07 -8.05 10.51
N PRO A 69 5.28 -8.04 11.11
CA PRO A 69 5.47 -8.55 12.48
C PRO A 69 4.81 -7.64 13.52
N GLU A 70 4.88 -6.32 13.30
CA GLU A 70 4.39 -5.31 14.24
C GLU A 70 3.68 -4.17 13.51
N ARG A 71 2.84 -3.43 14.26
CA ARG A 71 2.08 -2.29 13.72
C ARG A 71 2.98 -1.20 13.14
N PHE A 72 4.10 -0.90 13.82
CA PHE A 72 5.02 0.14 13.35
C PHE A 72 5.71 -0.27 12.03
N ILE A 73 6.01 -1.57 11.86
CA ILE A 73 6.57 -2.12 10.62
C ILE A 73 5.52 -2.05 9.51
N ALA A 74 4.27 -2.42 9.79
CA ALA A 74 3.18 -2.28 8.84
C ALA A 74 3.02 -0.83 8.35
N VAL A 75 3.09 0.16 9.26
CA VAL A 75 3.06 1.59 8.90
C VAL A 75 4.25 1.98 8.03
N ALA A 76 5.46 1.53 8.35
CA ALA A 76 6.65 1.82 7.54
C ALA A 76 6.52 1.26 6.12
N LEU A 77 6.08 0.01 5.98
CA LEU A 77 5.87 -0.63 4.67
C LEU A 77 4.77 0.06 3.86
N MET A 78 3.66 0.44 4.50
CA MET A 78 2.58 1.18 3.84
C MET A 78 3.02 2.59 3.42
N ASN A 79 3.95 3.22 4.16
CA ASN A 79 4.55 4.49 3.73
C ASN A 79 5.42 4.33 2.48
N ILE A 80 6.11 3.19 2.28
CA ILE A 80 6.81 2.93 1.01
C ILE A 80 5.84 2.96 -0.18
N LEU A 81 4.68 2.30 -0.04
CA LEU A 81 3.63 2.33 -1.07
C LEU A 81 3.05 3.74 -1.27
N PHE A 82 2.92 4.51 -0.18
CA PHE A 82 2.44 5.89 -0.21
C PHE A 82 3.41 6.81 -0.97
N ASP A 83 4.70 6.76 -0.62
CA ASP A 83 5.75 7.60 -1.20
C ASP A 83 5.97 7.31 -2.68
N HIS A 84 5.74 6.07 -3.11
CA HIS A 84 5.77 5.66 -4.52
C HIS A 84 4.44 5.84 -5.25
N ASN A 85 3.49 6.59 -4.67
CA ASN A 85 2.18 6.87 -5.26
C ASN A 85 1.37 5.61 -5.62
N ILE A 86 1.55 4.49 -4.91
CA ILE A 86 0.69 3.31 -5.09
C ILE A 86 -0.67 3.54 -4.42
N ILE A 87 -0.61 4.13 -3.22
CA ILE A 87 -1.77 4.52 -2.43
C ILE A 87 -1.72 6.02 -2.15
N HIS A 88 -2.87 6.60 -1.87
CA HIS A 88 -2.95 7.97 -1.39
C HIS A 88 -4.00 8.09 -0.30
N GLN A 89 -3.87 9.14 0.50
CA GLN A 89 -4.85 9.47 1.52
C GLN A 89 -5.95 10.32 0.89
N VAL A 90 -7.20 10.00 1.20
CA VAL A 90 -8.37 10.62 0.57
C VAL A 90 -8.42 12.13 0.80
N ALA A 91 -7.97 12.64 1.95
CA ALA A 91 -8.05 14.04 2.35
C ALA A 91 -6.74 14.85 2.20
N GLY A 92 -5.70 14.32 1.57
CA GLY A 92 -4.41 15.00 1.37
C GLY A 92 -3.38 14.95 2.51
N SER A 93 -3.17 13.80 3.15
CA SER A 93 -2.04 13.58 4.09
C SER A 93 -0.68 13.59 3.38
N SER A 94 0.40 13.86 4.12
CA SER A 94 1.78 13.73 3.66
C SER A 94 2.39 12.35 3.89
N SER A 95 1.68 11.46 4.60
CA SER A 95 2.14 10.11 4.93
C SER A 95 0.99 9.18 5.30
N PHE A 96 1.24 7.88 5.27
CA PHE A 96 0.37 6.85 5.81
C PHE A 96 0.47 6.75 7.34
N LYS A 97 -0.68 6.60 7.98
CA LYS A 97 -0.83 6.58 9.45
C LYS A 97 -1.75 5.45 9.90
N ASP A 98 -1.42 4.89 11.05
CA ASP A 98 -2.26 3.96 11.81
C ASP A 98 -3.36 4.73 12.58
N ASP A 99 -4.33 5.25 11.83
CA ASP A 99 -5.46 5.98 12.38
C ASP A 99 -6.74 5.73 11.56
N SER A 100 -7.82 6.43 11.90
CA SER A 100 -9.10 6.32 11.20
C SER A 100 -9.15 7.06 9.85
N SER A 101 -8.01 7.51 9.31
CA SER A 101 -7.96 8.15 8.00
C SER A 101 -8.25 7.13 6.90
N LEU A 102 -8.91 7.61 5.85
CA LEU A 102 -9.22 6.82 4.66
C LEU A 102 -8.12 6.99 3.61
N TYR A 103 -7.76 5.86 3.01
CA TYR A 103 -6.79 5.73 1.94
C TYR A 103 -7.43 4.97 0.77
N ARG A 104 -6.83 5.10 -0.41
CA ARG A 104 -7.20 4.37 -1.62
C ARG A 104 -5.97 3.93 -2.37
N PHE A 105 -6.11 2.82 -3.10
CA PHE A 105 -5.19 2.52 -4.19
C PHE A 105 -5.54 3.43 -5.35
N ARG A 106 -4.54 4.16 -5.85
CA ARG A 106 -4.72 5.07 -6.99
C ARG A 106 -5.21 4.36 -8.25
N LYS A 107 -4.92 3.06 -8.38
CA LYS A 107 -5.42 2.20 -9.47
C LYS A 107 -6.93 2.00 -9.42
N ASP A 108 -7.54 2.04 -8.23
CA ASP A 108 -8.98 1.78 -8.07
C ASP A 108 -9.86 3.00 -8.37
N ASP A 109 -9.32 4.22 -8.28
CA ASP A 109 -10.07 5.45 -8.52
C ASP A 109 -9.58 6.28 -9.72
N GLY A 110 -8.65 5.72 -10.51
CA GLY A 110 -8.13 6.33 -11.72
C GLY A 110 -7.21 7.53 -11.48
N THR A 111 -6.78 7.77 -10.24
CA THR A 111 -5.81 8.82 -9.91
C THR A 111 -4.35 8.36 -10.02
N TYR A 112 -4.13 7.14 -10.52
CA TYR A 112 -2.81 6.61 -10.82
C TYR A 112 -2.26 7.31 -12.06
N ASP A 113 -1.19 8.07 -11.89
CA ASP A 113 -0.48 8.70 -13.00
C ASP A 113 0.32 7.62 -13.73
N PHE A 114 -0.25 7.06 -14.79
CA PHE A 114 0.39 6.03 -15.58
C PHE A 114 1.51 6.65 -16.42
N MET A 115 2.75 6.49 -15.98
CA MET A 115 3.84 6.37 -16.94
C MET A 115 3.59 5.13 -17.80
N GLU A 116 3.76 5.25 -19.12
CA GLU A 116 3.50 4.19 -20.10
C GLU A 116 4.21 2.88 -19.71
N ASP A 117 5.47 2.99 -19.27
CA ASP A 117 6.32 1.87 -18.81
C ASP A 117 5.73 1.11 -17.61
N THR A 118 5.09 1.80 -16.67
CA THR A 118 4.45 1.18 -15.49
C THR A 118 3.23 0.35 -15.90
N SER A 119 2.42 0.86 -16.83
CA SER A 119 1.25 0.14 -17.34
C SER A 119 1.65 -1.15 -18.04
N LEU A 120 2.72 -1.09 -18.83
CA LEU A 120 3.27 -2.23 -19.55
C LEU A 120 3.89 -3.25 -18.60
N PHE A 121 4.61 -2.81 -17.58
CA PHE A 121 5.19 -3.68 -16.56
C PHE A 121 4.11 -4.44 -15.76
N LEU A 122 3.06 -3.76 -15.31
CA LEU A 122 1.92 -4.39 -14.64
C LEU A 122 1.14 -5.32 -15.56
N ARG A 123 1.05 -4.99 -16.86
CA ARG A 123 0.45 -5.87 -17.87
C ARG A 123 1.27 -7.15 -18.05
N GLY A 124 2.60 -7.04 -18.11
CA GLY A 124 3.52 -8.18 -18.14
C GLY A 124 3.36 -9.11 -16.94
N HIS A 125 3.31 -8.54 -15.73
CA HIS A 125 3.02 -9.30 -14.50
C HIS A 125 1.65 -10.00 -14.56
N SER A 126 0.60 -9.28 -14.97
CA SER A 126 -0.75 -9.84 -15.07
C SER A 126 -0.83 -10.99 -16.09
N LEU A 127 -0.13 -10.87 -17.22
CA LEU A 127 -0.08 -11.90 -18.24
C LEU A 127 0.62 -13.16 -17.71
N CYS A 128 1.79 -12.98 -17.08
CA CYS A 128 2.54 -14.10 -16.49
C CYS A 128 1.74 -14.80 -15.37
N LYS A 129 1.05 -14.03 -14.52
CA LYS A 129 0.17 -14.60 -13.50
C LYS A 129 -0.94 -15.44 -14.12
N ARG A 130 -1.67 -14.91 -15.11
CA ARG A 130 -2.72 -15.67 -15.81
C ARG A 130 -2.18 -16.91 -16.50
N LEU A 131 -0.98 -16.83 -17.06
CA LEU A 131 -0.28 -17.96 -17.67
C LEU A 131 0.00 -19.07 -16.64
N ASN A 132 0.45 -18.72 -15.44
CA ASN A 132 0.77 -19.69 -14.37
C ASN A 132 -0.47 -20.27 -13.67
N ASP A 133 -1.52 -19.48 -13.52
CA ASP A 133 -2.80 -19.88 -12.93
C ASP A 133 -3.59 -20.81 -13.88
N ASP A 134 -3.37 -20.70 -15.19
CA ASP A 134 -4.01 -21.55 -16.19
C ASP A 134 -3.28 -22.89 -16.37
N GLY A 135 -4.01 -24.01 -16.28
CA GLY A 135 -3.42 -25.34 -16.39
C GLY A 135 -2.79 -25.67 -17.75
N GLN A 136 -3.23 -25.03 -18.84
CA GLN A 136 -2.58 -25.13 -20.15
C GLN A 136 -1.42 -24.15 -20.24
N GLY A 137 -1.61 -22.90 -19.79
CA GLY A 137 -0.56 -21.88 -19.74
C GLY A 137 0.68 -22.32 -18.96
N ARG A 138 0.50 -22.95 -17.80
CA ARG A 138 1.59 -23.47 -16.95
C ARG A 138 2.49 -24.47 -17.69
N LYS A 139 1.95 -25.21 -18.66
CA LYS A 139 2.73 -26.18 -19.46
C LYS A 139 3.61 -25.52 -20.51
N LEU A 140 3.33 -24.26 -20.86
CA LEU A 140 4.09 -23.50 -21.84
C LEU A 140 5.40 -22.98 -21.26
N VAL A 141 5.41 -22.61 -19.97
CA VAL A 141 6.62 -22.17 -19.27
C VAL A 141 7.35 -23.39 -18.71
N ARG A 142 8.47 -23.75 -19.33
CA ARG A 142 9.23 -24.97 -18.98
C ARG A 142 10.72 -24.77 -19.21
N SER A 143 11.51 -25.74 -18.76
CA SER A 143 12.94 -25.75 -19.04
C SER A 143 13.20 -26.34 -20.44
N HIS A 144 14.07 -25.69 -21.20
CA HIS A 144 14.47 -26.11 -22.53
C HIS A 144 15.97 -26.38 -22.54
N VAL A 145 16.37 -27.50 -23.13
CA VAL A 145 17.80 -27.79 -23.40
C VAL A 145 18.07 -27.46 -24.85
N GLN A 146 18.99 -26.53 -25.09
CA GLN A 146 19.43 -26.16 -26.42
C GLN A 146 20.95 -25.98 -26.42
N ASP A 147 21.62 -26.56 -27.42
CA ASP A 147 23.08 -26.51 -27.56
C ASP A 147 23.84 -26.94 -26.27
N GLN A 148 23.33 -27.96 -25.59
CA GLN A 148 23.83 -28.48 -24.30
C GLN A 148 23.70 -27.52 -23.10
N GLN A 149 23.05 -26.36 -23.29
CA GLN A 149 22.72 -25.40 -22.24
C GLN A 149 21.27 -25.58 -21.77
N LEU A 150 21.05 -25.57 -20.46
CA LEU A 150 19.72 -25.59 -19.86
C LEU A 150 19.20 -24.17 -19.66
N TYR A 151 18.04 -23.87 -20.24
CA TYR A 151 17.33 -22.61 -20.09
C TYR A 151 16.02 -22.86 -19.34
N SER A 152 15.98 -22.49 -18.06
CA SER A 152 14.80 -22.65 -17.21
C SER A 152 13.76 -21.56 -17.44
N HIS A 153 12.48 -21.83 -17.13
CA HIS A 153 11.39 -20.86 -17.20
C HIS A 153 11.23 -20.15 -18.56
N CYS A 154 11.42 -20.88 -19.65
CA CYS A 154 11.28 -20.36 -21.01
C CYS A 154 9.95 -20.79 -21.63
N PHE A 155 9.53 -20.07 -22.67
CA PHE A 155 8.35 -20.38 -23.45
C PHE A 155 8.61 -20.13 -24.94
N ILE A 156 7.85 -20.81 -25.79
CA ILE A 156 7.92 -20.66 -27.25
C ILE A 156 6.97 -19.54 -27.70
N GLY A 157 7.45 -18.67 -28.59
CA GLY A 157 6.71 -17.49 -29.05
C GLY A 157 5.32 -17.80 -29.61
N CYS A 158 5.22 -18.70 -30.58
CA CYS A 158 3.94 -19.06 -31.19
C CYS A 158 2.99 -19.79 -30.23
N GLU A 159 3.51 -20.60 -29.31
CA GLU A 159 2.69 -21.28 -28.29
C GLU A 159 2.07 -20.26 -27.32
N LEU A 160 2.83 -19.22 -26.94
CA LEU A 160 2.29 -18.12 -26.13
C LEU A 160 1.23 -17.32 -26.88
N VAL A 161 1.43 -17.03 -28.17
CA VAL A 161 0.44 -16.35 -29.02
C VAL A 161 -0.85 -17.17 -29.10
N ASP A 162 -0.75 -18.47 -29.36
CA ASP A 162 -1.91 -19.39 -29.40
C ASP A 162 -2.71 -19.30 -28.10
N TRP A 163 -2.02 -19.37 -26.96
CA TRP A 163 -2.64 -19.26 -25.65
C TRP A 163 -3.29 -17.91 -25.41
N MET A 164 -2.64 -16.81 -25.81
CA MET A 164 -3.21 -15.46 -25.67
C MET A 164 -4.53 -15.32 -26.44
N ILE A 165 -4.62 -15.85 -27.66
CA ILE A 165 -5.88 -15.82 -28.42
C ILE A 165 -6.93 -16.70 -27.76
N GLN A 166 -6.56 -17.92 -27.36
CA GLN A 166 -7.48 -18.89 -26.79
C GLN A 166 -8.07 -18.43 -25.43
N ARG A 167 -7.31 -17.65 -24.65
CA ARG A 167 -7.73 -17.06 -23.37
C ARG A 167 -8.27 -15.64 -23.48
N GLN A 168 -8.42 -15.11 -24.70
CA GLN A 168 -8.88 -13.74 -24.94
C GLN A 168 -8.00 -12.68 -24.25
N GLU A 169 -6.69 -12.95 -24.13
CA GLU A 169 -5.68 -11.95 -23.74
C GLU A 169 -5.44 -10.94 -24.86
N ALA A 170 -5.59 -11.37 -26.11
CA ALA A 170 -5.45 -10.56 -27.30
C ALA A 170 -6.55 -10.93 -28.31
N PRO A 171 -7.04 -9.96 -29.11
CA PRO A 171 -8.14 -10.18 -30.05
C PRO A 171 -7.72 -10.95 -31.30
N CYS A 172 -6.47 -10.78 -31.76
CA CYS A 172 -5.90 -11.49 -32.91
C CYS A 172 -4.39 -11.68 -32.74
N ARG A 173 -3.80 -12.54 -33.59
CA ARG A 173 -2.36 -12.85 -33.54
C ARG A 173 -1.50 -11.61 -33.75
N GLU A 174 -1.90 -10.71 -34.65
CA GLU A 174 -1.13 -9.49 -34.91
C GLU A 174 -1.05 -8.61 -33.66
N ASP A 175 -2.15 -8.46 -32.91
CA ASP A 175 -2.17 -7.65 -31.70
C ASP A 175 -1.40 -8.31 -30.55
N ALA A 176 -1.46 -9.64 -30.42
CA ALA A 176 -0.60 -10.38 -29.48
C ALA A 176 0.89 -10.16 -29.78
N VAL A 177 1.30 -10.25 -31.05
CA VAL A 177 2.69 -10.04 -31.48
C VAL A 177 3.15 -8.61 -31.20
N LYS A 178 2.30 -7.60 -31.46
CA LYS A 178 2.60 -6.20 -31.14
C LYS A 178 2.82 -6.02 -29.64
N GLU A 179 1.91 -6.53 -28.81
CA GLU A 179 2.01 -6.42 -27.36
C GLU A 179 3.29 -7.08 -26.83
N LEU A 180 3.57 -8.31 -27.24
CA LEU A 180 4.76 -9.06 -26.82
C LEU A 180 6.06 -8.43 -27.32
N ARG A 181 6.04 -7.79 -28.49
CA ARG A 181 7.18 -7.02 -29.00
C ARG A 181 7.45 -5.81 -28.12
N VAL A 182 6.42 -5.04 -27.77
CA VAL A 182 6.57 -3.88 -26.87
C VAL A 182 7.08 -4.32 -25.50
N MET A 183 6.62 -5.46 -24.97
CA MET A 183 7.16 -6.05 -23.74
C MET A 183 8.65 -6.42 -23.85
N LEU A 184 9.08 -6.96 -24.99
CA LEU A 184 10.48 -7.30 -25.23
C LEU A 184 11.36 -6.05 -25.32
N GLU A 185 10.92 -5.04 -26.08
CA GLU A 185 11.63 -3.77 -26.27
C GLU A 185 11.82 -3.01 -24.95
N ASN A 186 10.84 -3.09 -24.05
CA ASN A 186 10.89 -2.49 -22.71
C ASN A 186 11.51 -3.41 -21.65
N GLY A 187 12.11 -4.54 -22.04
CA GLY A 187 12.87 -5.40 -21.15
C GLY A 187 12.03 -6.20 -20.13
N ILE A 188 10.72 -6.32 -20.34
CA ILE A 188 9.84 -7.20 -19.52
C ILE A 188 10.12 -8.66 -19.86
N MET A 189 10.48 -8.93 -21.12
CA MET A 189 10.93 -10.24 -21.58
C MET A 189 12.23 -10.13 -22.39
N ARG A 190 12.87 -11.27 -22.60
CA ARG A 190 14.08 -11.41 -23.40
C ARG A 190 13.97 -12.59 -24.34
N HIS A 191 14.64 -12.47 -25.48
CA HIS A 191 14.97 -13.62 -26.31
C HIS A 191 16.09 -14.41 -25.63
N VAL A 192 16.02 -15.74 -25.64
CA VAL A 192 16.97 -16.60 -24.91
C VAL A 192 18.33 -16.71 -25.60
N MET A 193 18.35 -16.68 -26.93
CA MET A 193 19.57 -16.83 -27.76
C MET A 193 20.06 -15.51 -28.38
N ASP A 194 19.63 -14.36 -27.85
CA ASP A 194 20.09 -13.01 -28.22
C ASP A 194 20.26 -12.72 -29.72
N GLN A 195 19.15 -12.63 -30.44
CA GLN A 195 18.83 -11.45 -31.26
C GLN A 195 17.48 -11.61 -31.97
N HIS A 196 16.89 -10.48 -32.34
CA HIS A 196 15.59 -10.25 -33.01
C HIS A 196 14.42 -9.93 -32.07
N HIS A 197 13.53 -9.07 -32.60
CA HIS A 197 12.24 -8.73 -31.99
C HIS A 197 11.34 -9.95 -31.88
N PHE A 198 10.32 -9.85 -31.02
CA PHE A 198 9.31 -10.89 -30.90
C PHE A 198 8.67 -11.22 -32.26
N ARG A 199 8.53 -12.52 -32.51
CA ARG A 199 7.92 -13.12 -33.70
C ARG A 199 7.04 -14.29 -33.27
N ASP A 200 5.99 -14.49 -34.05
CA ASP A 200 5.10 -15.63 -33.91
C ASP A 200 5.72 -16.88 -34.55
N ASP A 201 6.75 -17.42 -33.90
CA ASP A 201 7.50 -18.58 -34.36
C ASP A 201 8.00 -19.44 -33.19
N GLN A 202 8.82 -20.43 -33.50
CA GLN A 202 9.37 -21.39 -32.53
C GLN A 202 10.53 -20.83 -31.68
N SER A 203 10.76 -19.51 -31.69
CA SER A 203 11.82 -18.88 -30.90
C SER A 203 11.52 -18.94 -29.41
N LEU A 204 12.60 -19.03 -28.62
CA LEU A 204 12.56 -19.16 -27.17
C LEU A 204 12.68 -17.80 -26.49
N PHE A 205 11.74 -17.53 -25.59
CA PHE A 205 11.66 -16.30 -24.81
C PHE A 205 11.54 -16.60 -23.32
N GLN A 206 11.87 -15.60 -22.50
CA GLN A 206 11.80 -15.67 -21.05
C GLN A 206 11.41 -14.31 -20.47
N PHE A 207 10.57 -14.28 -19.43
CA PHE A 207 10.32 -13.06 -18.67
C PHE A 207 11.56 -12.69 -17.84
N ARG A 208 11.97 -11.42 -17.86
CA ARG A 208 13.17 -10.98 -17.12
C ARG A 208 12.94 -10.91 -15.63
N THR A 209 11.74 -10.50 -15.23
CA THR A 209 11.29 -10.52 -13.85
C THR A 209 10.67 -11.87 -13.56
N ASP A 210 11.04 -12.47 -12.43
CA ASP A 210 10.26 -13.57 -11.87
C ASP A 210 8.92 -13.02 -11.36
N PHE A 211 7.98 -12.87 -12.29
CA PHE A 211 6.59 -12.52 -12.01
C PHE A 211 5.80 -13.68 -11.41
N ALA A 212 6.35 -14.90 -11.45
CA ALA A 212 5.71 -16.08 -10.85
C ALA A 212 5.87 -16.10 -9.33
N ARG A 213 6.96 -15.51 -8.82
CA ARG A 213 7.19 -15.36 -7.39
C ARG A 213 6.11 -14.48 -6.74
N GLU A 214 5.39 -15.08 -5.80
CA GLU A 214 4.51 -14.36 -4.89
C GLU A 214 5.37 -13.55 -3.90
N ARG A 215 5.08 -12.27 -3.78
CA ARG A 215 5.84 -11.35 -2.94
C ARG A 215 4.95 -10.79 -1.86
N ILE A 216 5.47 -10.76 -0.64
CA ILE A 216 4.75 -10.17 0.49
C ILE A 216 5.23 -8.76 0.73
N LEU A 217 4.43 -8.00 1.48
CA LEU A 217 4.74 -6.59 1.76
C LEU A 217 6.12 -6.41 2.42
N LEU A 218 6.56 -7.40 3.21
CA LEU A 218 7.85 -7.39 3.89
C LEU A 218 9.05 -7.52 2.92
N ASP A 219 8.86 -8.03 1.71
CA ASP A 219 9.92 -8.15 0.70
C ASP A 219 10.44 -6.79 0.22
N LEU A 220 9.74 -5.69 0.54
CA LEU A 220 10.20 -4.33 0.24
C LEU A 220 11.45 -3.91 1.05
N VAL A 221 11.70 -4.58 2.18
CA VAL A 221 12.76 -4.24 3.13
C VAL A 221 13.69 -5.42 3.42
N LEU A 222 13.37 -6.60 2.89
CA LEU A 222 14.19 -7.80 2.99
C LEU A 222 14.98 -8.01 1.70
N PRO A 223 16.22 -8.53 1.77
CA PRO A 223 16.93 -8.95 0.57
C PRO A 223 16.15 -10.06 -0.14
N PRO A 224 16.22 -10.14 -1.49
CA PRO A 224 15.63 -11.27 -2.20
C PRO A 224 16.26 -12.59 -1.69
N PRO A 225 15.47 -13.67 -1.50
CA PRO A 225 15.99 -15.00 -1.25
C PRO A 225 17.00 -15.34 -2.34
N GLU A 226 18.14 -15.88 -1.94
CA GLU A 226 19.14 -16.35 -2.90
C GLU A 226 18.51 -17.39 -3.84
N PRO A 227 18.86 -17.39 -5.13
CA PRO A 227 18.36 -18.39 -6.06
C PRO A 227 18.82 -19.77 -5.57
N GLU A 228 17.90 -20.53 -4.97
CA GLU A 228 18.16 -21.89 -4.52
C GLU A 228 18.59 -22.74 -5.71
N PHE A 229 19.87 -23.11 -5.74
CA PHE A 229 20.35 -24.20 -6.57
C PHE A 229 19.74 -25.50 -6.03
N GLY A 230 18.53 -25.82 -6.51
CA GLY A 230 17.91 -27.14 -6.40
C GLY A 230 17.46 -27.55 -5.00
N GLY A 231 16.14 -27.61 -4.84
CA GLY A 231 15.50 -28.60 -3.98
C GLY A 231 15.06 -28.12 -2.60
N ALA A 232 13.73 -27.95 -2.49
CA ALA A 232 12.90 -28.10 -1.30
C ALA A 232 13.04 -27.06 -0.18
N LEU A 233 12.06 -26.15 -0.11
CA LEU A 233 11.12 -25.93 1.01
C LEU A 233 10.08 -24.86 0.55
N LEU A 234 8.76 -25.01 0.66
CA LEU A 234 7.95 -25.11 1.87
C LEU A 234 6.52 -25.58 1.50
N GLU A 235 6.16 -26.79 1.92
CA GLU A 235 4.78 -27.15 2.25
C GLU A 235 4.38 -26.40 3.52
N LEU A 236 3.82 -25.20 3.38
CA LEU A 236 3.06 -24.55 4.46
C LEU A 236 1.89 -23.76 3.88
N CYS A 237 0.94 -24.47 3.26
CA CYS A 237 -0.44 -23.98 3.07
C CYS A 237 -1.34 -25.11 2.52
N ASP A 238 -1.45 -26.26 3.20
CA ASP A 238 -2.54 -27.19 2.86
C ASP A 238 -3.00 -28.06 4.04
N LEU A 239 -3.69 -27.46 5.01
CA LEU A 239 -4.59 -28.19 5.90
C LEU A 239 -5.80 -27.33 6.27
N SER A 240 -6.69 -27.10 5.30
CA SER A 240 -8.11 -26.93 5.61
C SER A 240 -8.98 -27.22 4.39
N LYS A 241 -9.19 -28.50 4.08
CA LYS A 241 -10.42 -29.06 3.48
C LYS A 241 -10.27 -30.57 3.22
N SER A 242 -10.77 -31.38 4.13
CA SER A 242 -11.69 -32.47 3.81
C SER A 242 -12.16 -33.16 5.10
N SER A 243 -13.41 -32.89 5.48
CA SER A 243 -14.18 -33.77 6.35
C SER A 243 -14.73 -34.94 5.52
N SER A 244 -14.45 -36.18 5.90
CA SER A 244 -15.42 -37.30 5.90
C SER A 244 -14.74 -38.65 6.16
N ASP A 245 -15.11 -39.24 7.29
CA ASP A 245 -15.54 -40.63 7.51
C ASP A 245 -14.62 -41.86 7.48
N HIS A 246 -14.88 -42.67 8.53
CA HIS A 246 -14.66 -44.11 8.78
C HIS A 246 -13.25 -44.57 9.21
N SER A 247 -13.07 -44.89 10.51
CA SER A 247 -13.19 -46.23 11.14
C SER A 247 -11.85 -47.00 11.03
N LEU A 248 -11.25 -47.71 12.00
CA LEU A 248 -11.66 -48.41 13.22
C LEU A 248 -10.38 -48.69 14.05
N ASP A 249 -10.57 -48.86 15.37
CA ASP A 249 -9.79 -49.70 16.30
C ASP A 249 -8.30 -49.34 16.60
N ASN A 250 -7.76 -49.45 17.82
CA ASN A 250 -8.17 -50.24 18.98
C ASN A 250 -7.47 -49.71 20.25
N ASN A 251 -8.27 -49.51 21.30
CA ASN A 251 -8.02 -49.82 22.72
C ASN A 251 -6.58 -49.95 23.25
N ASN A 252 -6.23 -49.17 24.29
CA ASN A 252 -6.40 -49.62 25.68
C ASN A 252 -5.93 -48.61 26.75
N THR A 253 -6.81 -48.44 27.75
CA THR A 253 -6.59 -48.22 29.20
C THR A 253 -5.89 -46.92 29.65
N CYS A 254 -6.60 -45.96 30.30
CA CYS A 254 -7.05 -45.93 31.72
C CYS A 254 -5.83 -45.83 32.67
N SER A 255 -5.66 -44.87 33.60
CA SER A 255 -6.62 -44.25 34.52
C SER A 255 -5.95 -43.07 35.27
N THR A 256 -6.74 -42.02 35.58
CA THR A 256 -6.75 -41.16 36.78
C THR A 256 -5.46 -40.94 37.59
N LEU A 257 -5.15 -39.68 37.91
CA LEU A 257 -5.08 -39.13 39.27
C LEU A 257 -4.94 -37.59 39.24
N LYS A 258 -5.45 -36.97 40.31
CA LYS A 258 -5.59 -35.53 40.54
C LYS A 258 -4.33 -34.90 41.17
N ASP A 259 -4.35 -33.56 41.13
CA ASP A 259 -3.83 -32.59 42.11
C ASP A 259 -2.43 -31.97 41.91
N ASP A 260 -2.51 -30.64 41.94
CA ASP A 260 -1.65 -29.65 42.57
C ASP A 260 -0.35 -29.13 41.95
N ALA A 261 -0.20 -27.83 42.19
CA ALA A 261 0.73 -26.91 41.61
C ALA A 261 2.18 -27.08 42.06
N THR A 262 3.11 -26.93 41.13
CA THR A 262 4.43 -26.31 41.38
C THR A 262 4.92 -25.62 40.11
N LYS A 263 5.35 -24.37 40.29
CA LYS A 263 6.18 -23.61 39.35
C LYS A 263 7.49 -24.36 39.12
N GLU A 264 7.90 -24.51 37.86
CA GLU A 264 9.30 -24.41 37.47
C GLU A 264 9.43 -24.10 35.97
N ASN A 265 10.43 -23.27 35.66
CA ASN A 265 10.76 -22.72 34.34
C ASN A 265 11.14 -23.82 33.34
N CYS A 266 10.75 -23.65 32.08
CA CYS A 266 11.55 -24.11 30.96
C CYS A 266 11.51 -23.11 29.79
N ASP A 267 12.71 -22.59 29.55
CA ASP A 267 13.36 -22.14 28.33
C ASP A 267 12.54 -21.65 27.12
N LYS A 268 12.88 -20.40 26.79
CA LYS A 268 12.60 -19.68 25.56
C LYS A 268 13.39 -20.31 24.41
N ASP A 269 12.70 -20.64 23.33
CA ASP A 269 13.24 -20.56 21.97
C ASP A 269 12.13 -20.11 21.03
N GLY A 270 11.91 -18.79 21.04
CA GLY A 270 11.11 -18.10 20.03
C GLY A 270 12.06 -17.43 19.05
N CYS A 271 12.12 -17.94 17.82
CA CYS A 271 12.83 -17.31 16.71
C CYS A 271 12.40 -15.85 16.57
N SER A 272 13.29 -14.95 16.98
CA SER A 272 13.18 -13.51 16.70
C SER A 272 13.91 -13.24 15.37
N PRO A 273 13.38 -12.39 14.48
CA PRO A 273 14.12 -11.97 13.30
C PRO A 273 15.36 -11.17 13.72
N PRO A 274 16.44 -11.15 12.91
CA PRO A 274 17.70 -10.54 13.30
C PRO A 274 17.54 -9.05 13.64
N ASP A 275 18.02 -8.66 14.82
CA ASP A 275 17.83 -7.36 15.49
C ASP A 275 18.18 -6.12 14.62
N ASN A 276 19.03 -6.29 13.61
CA ASN A 276 19.47 -5.21 12.72
C ASN A 276 18.37 -4.63 11.81
N LEU A 277 17.37 -5.44 11.44
CA LEU A 277 16.25 -4.98 10.60
C LEU A 277 15.30 -4.11 11.41
N THR A 278 15.01 -4.52 12.64
CA THR A 278 14.11 -3.82 13.57
C THR A 278 14.64 -2.43 13.89
N ASP A 279 15.95 -2.29 14.10
CA ASP A 279 16.57 -1.00 14.41
C ASP A 279 16.70 -0.09 13.18
N SER A 280 16.94 -0.66 11.99
CA SER A 280 16.91 0.08 10.72
C SER A 280 15.50 0.61 10.39
N LEU A 281 14.46 -0.20 10.65
CA LEU A 281 13.05 0.19 10.47
C LEU A 281 12.59 1.21 11.52
N LYS A 282 13.08 1.11 12.77
CA LYS A 282 12.87 2.15 13.79
C LYS A 282 13.51 3.48 13.38
N ALA A 283 14.70 3.47 12.79
CA ALA A 283 15.38 4.69 12.33
C ALA A 283 14.63 5.41 11.19
N ILE A 284 13.95 4.66 10.32
CA ILE A 284 13.07 5.22 9.28
C ILE A 284 11.78 5.78 9.89
N ALA A 285 11.17 5.07 10.85
CA ALA A 285 9.95 5.50 11.55
C ALA A 285 10.15 6.77 12.40
N GLN A 286 11.35 6.98 12.96
CA GLN A 286 11.68 8.13 13.80
C GLN A 286 11.81 9.47 13.06
N ARG A 287 11.79 9.47 11.72
CA ARG A 287 11.83 10.72 10.94
C ARG A 287 10.49 11.46 10.84
N SER A 288 9.41 10.90 11.39
CA SER A 288 8.07 11.49 11.30
C SER A 288 7.36 11.50 12.65
N GLY A 289 7.63 12.49 13.51
CA GLY A 289 6.97 12.52 14.81
C GLY A 289 7.24 13.73 15.69
N ILE A 290 6.84 14.93 15.25
CA ILE A 290 6.59 16.03 16.18
C ILE A 290 5.07 16.10 16.38
N LEU A 291 4.59 15.68 17.56
CA LEU A 291 3.23 16.01 17.99
C LEU A 291 3.10 17.53 18.05
N ILE A 292 2.34 18.13 17.13
CA ILE A 292 2.00 19.55 17.21
C ILE A 292 0.99 19.72 18.34
N ARG A 293 1.42 20.38 19.42
CA ARG A 293 0.57 20.82 20.53
C ARG A 293 -0.54 21.71 19.98
N ARG A 294 -1.79 21.54 20.45
CA ARG A 294 -2.89 22.46 20.11
C ARG A 294 -2.61 23.85 20.70
N ALA A 295 -2.71 24.89 19.86
CA ALA A 295 -2.53 26.28 20.29
C ALA A 295 -3.68 26.74 21.20
N THR A 296 -3.35 27.61 22.16
CA THR A 296 -4.33 28.28 23.01
C THR A 296 -4.80 29.59 22.37
N ILE A 297 -5.93 30.15 22.83
CA ILE A 297 -6.40 31.47 22.36
C ILE A 297 -5.31 32.54 22.58
N GLY A 298 -4.64 32.54 23.74
CA GLY A 298 -3.57 33.49 24.03
C GLY A 298 -2.40 33.40 23.03
N GLU A 299 -2.03 32.19 22.60
CA GLU A 299 -1.00 31.99 21.58
C GLU A 299 -1.45 32.46 20.18
N LEU A 300 -2.73 32.38 19.86
CA LEU A 300 -3.27 32.88 18.58
C LEU A 300 -3.49 34.41 18.57
N GLU A 301 -3.48 35.05 19.73
CA GLU A 301 -3.62 36.50 19.87
C GLU A 301 -2.28 37.21 20.09
N ASP A 302 -1.25 36.47 20.49
CA ASP A 302 0.10 36.98 20.72
C ASP A 302 0.75 37.39 19.37
N PRO A 303 1.14 38.66 19.19
CA PRO A 303 1.79 39.13 17.97
C PRO A 303 3.17 38.50 17.73
N ASP A 304 3.84 37.98 18.76
CA ASP A 304 5.14 37.31 18.66
C ASP A 304 5.02 35.79 18.41
N ALA A 305 3.79 35.25 18.41
CA ALA A 305 3.55 33.84 18.14
C ALA A 305 3.66 33.49 16.64
N PRO A 306 4.05 32.25 16.31
CA PRO A 306 4.34 31.83 14.92
C PRO A 306 3.08 31.54 14.09
N TYR A 307 2.08 32.42 14.12
CA TYR A 307 0.83 32.30 13.38
C TYR A 307 0.57 33.53 12.50
N VAL A 308 0.19 33.29 11.25
CA VAL A 308 -0.17 34.34 10.29
C VAL A 308 -1.64 34.30 9.94
N LYS A 309 -2.25 35.49 9.83
CA LYS A 309 -3.64 35.63 9.37
C LYS A 309 -3.71 35.49 7.85
N LYS A 310 -4.65 34.68 7.36
CA LYS A 310 -5.01 34.65 5.94
C LYS A 310 -6.50 34.85 5.77
N PHE A 311 -6.85 35.63 4.75
CA PHE A 311 -8.23 35.87 4.35
C PHE A 311 -8.64 34.84 3.30
N ILE A 312 -9.74 34.14 3.53
CA ILE A 312 -10.27 33.11 2.64
C ILE A 312 -11.75 33.39 2.39
N ARG A 313 -12.16 33.39 1.12
CA ARG A 313 -13.56 33.44 0.72
C ARG A 313 -13.96 32.12 0.07
N ILE A 314 -14.99 31.49 0.61
CA ILE A 314 -15.49 30.19 0.14
C ILE A 314 -16.91 30.39 -0.39
N VAL A 315 -17.15 30.01 -1.64
CA VAL A 315 -18.49 30.00 -2.26
C VAL A 315 -19.09 28.61 -2.06
N SER A 316 -20.32 28.50 -1.56
CA SER A 316 -20.95 27.19 -1.32
C SER A 316 -21.31 26.48 -2.63
N ASP A 317 -21.16 25.16 -2.67
CA ASP A 317 -21.78 24.29 -3.67
C ASP A 317 -23.17 23.79 -3.18
N PRO A 318 -23.92 22.98 -3.95
CA PRO A 318 -25.21 22.44 -3.51
C PRO A 318 -25.15 21.56 -2.24
N VAL A 319 -23.97 21.13 -1.81
CA VAL A 319 -23.73 20.28 -0.62
C VAL A 319 -23.29 21.13 0.58
N GLY A 320 -22.68 22.29 0.35
CA GLY A 320 -22.28 23.25 1.37
C GLY A 320 -20.89 23.83 1.09
N TYR A 321 -20.14 24.12 2.16
CA TYR A 321 -18.80 24.73 2.03
C TYR A 321 -17.65 23.73 1.97
N GLY A 322 -17.88 22.45 2.27
CA GLY A 322 -16.87 21.38 2.12
C GLY A 322 -15.79 21.35 3.21
N PHE A 323 -16.11 21.67 4.47
CA PHE A 323 -15.17 21.54 5.59
C PHE A 323 -15.88 21.23 6.92
N VAL A 324 -15.12 20.77 7.92
CA VAL A 324 -15.60 20.48 9.28
C VAL A 324 -14.77 21.19 10.31
N ILE A 325 -15.45 21.74 11.31
CA ILE A 325 -14.86 22.46 12.44
C ILE A 325 -14.98 21.68 13.74
N ARG A 326 -13.99 21.81 14.63
CA ARG A 326 -13.99 21.27 15.99
C ARG A 326 -13.26 22.22 16.94
N GLY A 327 -13.51 22.10 18.23
CA GLY A 327 -12.86 22.89 19.27
C GLY A 327 -13.88 23.57 20.19
N GLU A 328 -13.40 23.92 21.37
CA GLU A 328 -14.19 24.60 22.42
C GLU A 328 -13.61 25.99 22.69
N GLY A 329 -13.11 26.65 21.63
CA GLY A 329 -12.32 27.87 21.72
C GLY A 329 -10.84 27.58 22.02
N PRO A 330 -9.92 27.65 21.03
CA PRO A 330 -10.13 28.08 19.64
C PRO A 330 -10.67 26.96 18.75
N VAL A 331 -11.49 27.32 17.77
CA VAL A 331 -12.02 26.39 16.76
C VAL A 331 -11.02 26.23 15.62
N PHE A 332 -10.81 24.98 15.19
CA PHE A 332 -9.91 24.62 14.09
C PHE A 332 -10.61 23.77 13.04
N ILE A 333 -10.05 23.78 11.84
CA ILE A 333 -10.48 22.96 10.72
C ILE A 333 -10.04 21.52 10.97
N LYS A 334 -11.00 20.63 11.21
CA LYS A 334 -10.77 19.21 11.44
C LYS A 334 -10.64 18.41 10.14
N ALA A 335 -11.39 18.79 9.11
CA ALA A 335 -11.38 18.16 7.81
C ALA A 335 -11.76 19.18 6.73
N VAL A 336 -11.22 19.00 5.52
CA VAL A 336 -11.61 19.73 4.32
C VAL A 336 -11.86 18.70 3.24
N ASP A 337 -12.93 18.87 2.48
CA ASP A 337 -13.18 18.09 1.27
C ASP A 337 -12.22 18.53 0.17
N PRO A 338 -11.31 17.67 -0.31
CA PRO A 338 -10.29 18.02 -1.30
C PRO A 338 -10.83 18.47 -2.64
N MET A 339 -12.03 18.02 -3.00
CA MET A 339 -12.73 18.44 -4.23
C MET A 339 -13.81 19.47 -3.94
N GLY A 340 -13.93 19.90 -2.68
CA GLY A 340 -14.95 20.84 -2.22
C GLY A 340 -14.51 22.30 -2.33
N PRO A 341 -15.47 23.24 -2.16
CA PRO A 341 -15.18 24.65 -2.32
C PRO A 341 -14.14 25.20 -1.35
N ALA A 342 -14.10 24.68 -0.12
CA ALA A 342 -13.10 25.08 0.88
C ALA A 342 -11.66 24.72 0.48
N ALA A 343 -11.43 23.55 -0.11
CA ALA A 343 -10.10 23.18 -0.60
C ALA A 343 -9.68 24.09 -1.76
N ALA A 344 -10.60 24.35 -2.70
CA ALA A 344 -10.35 25.28 -3.81
C ALA A 344 -10.03 26.72 -3.33
N ALA A 345 -10.59 27.14 -2.20
CA ALA A 345 -10.30 28.42 -1.58
C ALA A 345 -9.00 28.44 -0.73
N GLY A 346 -8.30 27.31 -0.62
CA GLY A 346 -7.03 27.19 0.11
C GLY A 346 -7.18 26.93 1.61
N LEU A 347 -8.35 26.46 2.06
CA LEU A 347 -8.53 26.03 3.45
C LEU A 347 -7.86 24.67 3.65
N LYS A 348 -7.07 24.53 4.72
CA LYS A 348 -6.38 23.28 5.08
C LYS A 348 -6.79 22.82 6.47
N VAL A 349 -6.62 21.52 6.73
CA VAL A 349 -6.77 20.94 8.07
C VAL A 349 -5.74 21.54 9.02
N GLY A 350 -6.15 21.83 10.25
CA GLY A 350 -5.28 22.41 11.28
C GLY A 350 -5.29 23.94 11.34
N HIS A 351 -5.83 24.64 10.33
CA HIS A 351 -6.05 26.08 10.41
C HIS A 351 -7.01 26.43 11.57
N TYR A 352 -6.73 27.50 12.30
CA TYR A 352 -7.64 28.04 13.30
C TYR A 352 -8.53 29.13 12.70
N ILE A 353 -9.79 29.23 13.14
CA ILE A 353 -10.71 30.28 12.68
C ILE A 353 -10.58 31.48 13.62
N TYR A 354 -10.06 32.59 13.10
CA TYR A 354 -9.95 33.85 13.83
C TYR A 354 -11.26 34.64 13.78
N SER A 355 -11.84 34.81 12.58
CA SER A 355 -13.13 35.47 12.38
C SER A 355 -13.94 34.86 11.23
N VAL A 356 -15.26 35.01 11.30
CA VAL A 356 -16.23 34.66 10.26
C VAL A 356 -17.04 35.91 9.96
N ASN A 357 -17.07 36.37 8.70
CA ASN A 357 -17.76 37.59 8.26
C ASN A 357 -17.50 38.78 9.19
N ASP A 358 -16.21 39.06 9.44
CA ASP A 358 -15.71 40.14 10.31
C ASP A 358 -16.01 40.00 11.82
N GLN A 359 -16.71 38.94 12.25
CA GLN A 359 -16.92 38.64 13.66
C GLN A 359 -15.82 37.73 14.21
N LYS A 360 -15.09 38.19 15.23
CA LYS A 360 -14.06 37.38 15.92
C LYS A 360 -14.70 36.22 16.69
N VAL A 361 -14.21 35.00 16.47
CA VAL A 361 -14.85 33.76 16.96
C VAL A 361 -13.93 32.86 17.79
N LEU A 362 -12.73 33.31 18.14
CA LEU A 362 -11.73 32.50 18.87
C LEU A 362 -12.25 31.89 20.19
N ASN A 363 -13.19 32.55 20.86
CA ASN A 363 -13.78 32.10 22.12
C ASN A 363 -15.08 31.31 21.94
N MET A 364 -15.54 31.09 20.70
CA MET A 364 -16.80 30.40 20.44
C MET A 364 -16.60 28.89 20.43
N HIS A 365 -17.63 28.16 20.87
CA HIS A 365 -17.68 26.72 20.73
C HIS A 365 -18.04 26.35 19.29
N HIS A 366 -17.51 25.23 18.77
CA HIS A 366 -17.69 24.83 17.36
C HIS A 366 -19.16 24.68 16.92
N LYS A 367 -20.08 24.35 17.84
CA LYS A 367 -21.51 24.28 17.54
C LYS A 367 -22.11 25.65 17.23
N ASP A 368 -21.81 26.65 18.05
CA ASP A 368 -22.31 28.02 17.85
C ASP A 368 -21.71 28.62 16.58
N LEU A 369 -20.42 28.35 16.34
CA LEU A 369 -19.75 28.78 15.12
C LEU A 369 -20.33 28.11 13.86
N ALA A 370 -20.76 26.85 13.96
CA ALA A 370 -21.41 26.16 12.85
C ALA A 370 -22.73 26.83 12.48
N HIS A 371 -23.52 27.26 13.47
CA HIS A 371 -24.76 28.02 13.22
C HIS A 371 -24.47 29.32 12.46
N VAL A 372 -23.47 30.10 12.89
CA VAL A 372 -23.05 31.34 12.20
C VAL A 372 -22.63 31.09 10.75
N ILE A 373 -21.90 30.01 10.49
CA ILE A 373 -21.46 29.65 9.13
C ILE A 373 -22.64 29.17 8.27
N LEU A 374 -23.59 28.44 8.85
CA LEU A 374 -24.77 27.93 8.13
C LEU A 374 -25.79 29.02 7.81
N ASP A 375 -25.85 30.09 8.60
CA ASP A 375 -26.67 31.26 8.31
C ASP A 375 -26.13 32.10 7.13
N CYS A 376 -24.91 31.82 6.67
CA CYS A 376 -24.33 32.47 5.50
C CYS A 376 -24.95 31.93 4.21
N ASN A 377 -25.55 32.81 3.41
CA ASN A 377 -26.21 32.42 2.16
C ASN A 377 -25.27 32.60 0.95
N GLY A 378 -24.76 31.50 0.41
CA GLY A 378 -24.01 31.45 -0.86
C GLY A 378 -22.49 31.63 -0.76
N TYR A 379 -21.98 32.37 0.21
CA TYR A 379 -20.54 32.44 0.49
C TYR A 379 -20.25 32.75 1.97
N VAL A 380 -19.07 32.33 2.44
CA VAL A 380 -18.55 32.66 3.76
C VAL A 380 -17.15 33.27 3.62
N THR A 381 -16.87 34.31 4.41
CA THR A 381 -15.53 34.90 4.52
C THR A 381 -14.93 34.53 5.87
N LEU A 382 -13.72 34.00 5.84
CA LEU A 382 -12.98 33.53 7.00
C LEU A 382 -11.65 34.28 7.09
N VAL A 383 -11.29 34.70 8.29
CA VAL A 383 -9.89 34.94 8.62
C VAL A 383 -9.39 33.73 9.39
N ILE A 384 -8.40 33.05 8.85
CA ILE A 384 -7.78 31.88 9.46
C ILE A 384 -6.40 32.23 10.04
N MET A 385 -5.93 31.45 11.01
CA MET A 385 -4.54 31.47 11.47
C MET A 385 -3.84 30.19 10.97
N GLU A 386 -2.75 30.35 10.23
CA GLU A 386 -1.87 29.28 9.75
C GLU A 386 -0.52 29.42 10.44
N HIS A 387 0.12 28.31 10.81
CA HIS A 387 1.42 28.35 11.45
C HIS A 387 2.52 28.66 10.42
N VAL A 388 3.53 29.46 10.78
CA VAL A 388 4.60 29.91 9.85
C VAL A 388 5.43 28.74 9.28
N ARG A 389 5.41 27.57 9.92
CA ARG A 389 6.03 26.34 9.39
C ARG A 389 5.30 25.76 8.18
N ASP A 390 4.00 26.01 8.04
CA ASP A 390 3.15 25.41 6.99
C ASP A 390 3.07 26.30 5.73
N THR A 391 3.77 27.44 5.74
CA THR A 391 3.79 28.44 4.67
C THR A 391 4.93 28.25 3.66
N ARG A 392 5.76 27.22 3.81
CA ARG A 392 6.91 26.91 2.95
C ARG A 392 6.63 25.81 1.95
#